data_AF-A0A0B7JRJ2-F1
#
_entry.id   AF-A0A0B7JRJ2-F1
#
_cell.length_a   1.000
_cell.length_b   1.000
_cell.length_c   1.000
_cell.angle_alpha   90.00
_cell.angle_beta   90.00
_cell.angle_gamma   90.00
#
_symmetry.space_group_name_H-M   'P 1'
#
loop_
_entity.id
_entity.type
_entity.pdbx_description
1 polymer ?
#
loop_
_entity_poly.entity_id
_entity_poly.type
_entity_poly.pdbx_seq_one_letter_code
_entity_poly.pdbx_strand_id
1 'polypeptide(L)'
;MKVLTLNFLTCAVKACKSSPASHPLHPKDAELVQDELELNTDMIVNVLPRLDWTALRTTSSELGFPPLPDQPPTAEELEADDKKLKDLHHLLLETSISEGKLVCGNCGHEYAVKEGIANFLLPSHLV
;
A
#
# COMPACT_ATOMS: atom_id res chain seq x y z
N MET A 1 -2.00 4.00 9.06
CA MET A 1 -2.55 3.12 7.99
C MET A 1 -1.43 2.27 7.42
N LYS A 2 -1.54 0.94 7.49
CA LYS A 2 -0.48 0.02 7.00
C LYS A 2 -0.23 0.19 5.50
N VAL A 3 1.01 0.01 5.06
CA VAL A 3 1.36 0.02 3.62
C VAL A 3 0.59 -1.07 2.87
N LEU A 4 0.37 -2.24 3.47
CA LEU A 4 -0.46 -3.29 2.89
C LEU A 4 -1.84 -2.77 2.46
N THR A 5 -2.44 -1.87 3.23
CA THR A 5 -3.77 -1.32 2.94
C THR A 5 -3.78 -0.53 1.62
N LEU A 6 -2.69 0.17 1.26
CA LEU A 6 -2.59 0.91 0.00
C LEU A 6 -2.78 0.01 -1.22
N ASN A 7 -2.41 -1.26 -1.12
CA ASN A 7 -2.50 -2.21 -2.22
C ASN A 7 -3.93 -2.66 -2.54
N PHE A 8 -4.90 -2.32 -1.67
CA PHE A 8 -6.30 -2.66 -1.86
C PHE A 8 -7.22 -1.42 -1.92
N LEU A 9 -6.67 -0.23 -1.72
CA LEU A 9 -7.43 1.02 -1.77
C LEU A 9 -7.46 1.60 -3.18
N THR A 10 -8.64 2.04 -3.59
CA THR A 10 -8.87 2.72 -4.87
C THR A 10 -9.60 4.04 -4.63
N CYS A 11 -9.58 4.93 -5.63
CA CYS A 11 -10.29 6.19 -5.55
C CYS A 11 -11.81 5.99 -5.35
N ALA A 12 -12.37 6.62 -4.32
CA ALA A 12 -13.79 6.56 -4.02
C ALA A 12 -14.68 7.43 -4.94
N VAL A 13 -14.09 8.34 -5.72
CA VAL A 13 -14.85 9.21 -6.64
C VAL A 13 -15.56 8.36 -7.68
N LYS A 14 -16.87 8.51 -7.85
CA LYS A 14 -17.69 7.62 -8.70
C LYS A 14 -17.19 7.52 -10.15
N ALA A 15 -16.75 8.64 -10.73
CA ALA A 15 -16.21 8.68 -12.08
C ALA A 15 -14.89 7.88 -12.25
N CYS A 16 -14.22 7.52 -11.14
CA CYS A 16 -12.98 6.75 -11.17
C CYS A 16 -13.20 5.23 -11.13
N LYS A 17 -14.42 4.73 -10.84
CA LYS A 17 -14.68 3.29 -10.64
C LYS A 17 -14.25 2.38 -11.78
N SER A 18 -14.32 2.85 -13.03
CA SER A 18 -13.92 2.09 -14.21
C SER A 18 -12.52 2.44 -14.73
N SER A 19 -11.82 3.40 -14.08
CA SER A 19 -10.49 3.81 -14.52
C SER A 19 -9.43 2.94 -13.84
N PRO A 20 -8.55 2.26 -14.60
CA PRO A 20 -7.43 1.54 -14.01
C PRO A 20 -6.45 2.48 -13.29
N ALA A 21 -6.36 3.75 -13.70
CA ALA A 21 -5.53 4.76 -13.05
C ALA A 21 -6.08 5.24 -11.69
N SER A 22 -7.22 4.70 -11.23
CA SER A 22 -7.76 4.94 -9.90
C SER A 22 -7.09 4.11 -8.79
N HIS A 23 -6.22 3.18 -9.18
CA HIS A 23 -5.38 2.36 -8.32
C HIS A 23 -3.95 2.27 -8.91
N PRO A 24 -2.89 2.33 -8.09
CA PRO A 24 -2.91 2.68 -6.67
C PRO A 24 -3.26 4.16 -6.44
N LEU A 25 -3.62 4.47 -5.19
CA LEU A 25 -3.55 5.86 -4.72
C LEU A 25 -2.10 6.15 -4.31
N HIS A 26 -1.60 7.32 -4.73
CA HIS A 26 -0.21 7.70 -4.58
C HIS A 26 0.04 8.43 -3.25
N PRO A 27 0.80 7.86 -2.30
CA PRO A 27 1.16 8.58 -1.09
C PRO A 27 2.04 9.80 -1.42
N LYS A 28 1.76 10.93 -0.77
CA LYS A 28 2.55 12.16 -0.83
C LYS A 28 2.66 12.78 0.55
N ASP A 29 3.79 13.43 0.80
CA ASP A 29 4.10 14.09 2.07
C ASP A 29 3.88 13.15 3.27
N ALA A 30 4.21 11.86 3.09
CA ALA A 30 3.90 10.81 4.03
C ALA A 30 4.93 10.72 5.16
N GLU A 31 4.46 10.81 6.40
CA GLU A 31 5.23 10.44 7.56
C GLU A 31 4.96 8.96 7.89
N LEU A 32 6.03 8.20 8.12
CA LEU A 32 5.95 6.78 8.39
C LEU A 32 6.24 6.49 9.86
N VAL A 33 5.49 5.53 10.39
CA VAL A 33 5.72 4.91 11.70
C VAL A 33 5.89 3.41 11.51
N GLN A 34 6.67 2.80 12.40
CA GLN A 34 6.93 1.36 12.40
C GLN A 34 6.52 0.78 13.75
N ASP A 35 5.68 -0.25 13.69
CA ASP A 35 5.25 -1.01 14.84
C ASP A 35 5.83 -2.43 14.73
N GLU A 36 6.66 -2.84 15.67
CA GLU A 36 7.22 -4.19 15.70
C GLU A 36 6.11 -5.21 15.94
N LEU A 37 6.03 -6.23 15.08
CA LEU A 37 5.05 -7.29 15.16
C LEU A 37 5.74 -8.66 15.11
N GLU A 38 5.13 -9.66 15.73
CA GLU A 38 5.60 -11.02 15.57
C GLU A 38 5.50 -11.44 14.10
N LEU A 39 6.59 -11.99 13.56
CA LEU A 39 6.68 -12.43 12.17
C LEU A 39 5.55 -13.41 11.84
N ASN A 40 4.62 -12.98 11.00
CA ASN A 40 3.51 -13.80 10.55
C ASN A 40 3.72 -14.32 9.13
N THR A 41 4.41 -15.45 9.01
CA THR A 41 4.72 -16.10 7.72
C THR A 41 3.47 -16.39 6.90
N ASP A 42 2.46 -17.01 7.54
CA ASP A 42 1.22 -17.38 6.88
C ASP A 42 0.51 -16.17 6.29
N MET A 43 0.50 -15.03 6.99
CA MET A 43 -0.10 -13.80 6.48
C MET A 43 0.60 -13.33 5.20
N ILE A 44 1.94 -13.34 5.16
CA ILE A 44 2.70 -12.90 3.99
C ILE A 44 2.47 -13.84 2.81
N VAL A 45 2.61 -15.15 3.01
CA VAL A 45 2.42 -16.16 1.95
C VAL A 45 0.98 -16.12 1.41
N ASN A 46 -0.02 -16.01 2.27
CA ASN A 46 -1.42 -16.02 1.85
C ASN A 46 -1.88 -14.72 1.19
N VAL A 47 -1.29 -13.56 1.56
CA VAL A 47 -1.65 -12.28 0.96
C VAL A 47 -0.94 -12.05 -0.37
N LEU A 48 0.28 -12.59 -0.55
CA LEU A 48 1.10 -12.43 -1.74
C LEU A 48 0.36 -12.61 -3.08
N PRO A 49 -0.42 -13.68 -3.32
CA PRO A 49 -1.14 -13.86 -4.59
C PRO A 49 -2.28 -12.85 -4.83
N ARG A 50 -2.67 -12.09 -3.79
CA ARG A 50 -3.71 -11.05 -3.88
C ARG A 50 -3.13 -9.66 -4.09
N LEU A 51 -1.81 -9.52 -3.94
CA LEU A 51 -1.17 -8.23 -4.10
C LEU A 51 -1.12 -7.84 -5.58
N ASP A 52 -1.49 -6.61 -5.89
CA ASP A 52 -1.01 -5.98 -7.11
C ASP A 52 0.47 -5.61 -6.88
N TRP A 53 1.37 -6.50 -7.33
CA TRP A 53 2.80 -6.30 -7.16
C TRP A 53 3.27 -5.00 -7.80
N THR A 54 2.76 -4.64 -8.98
CA THR A 54 3.16 -3.41 -9.68
C THR A 54 2.76 -2.17 -8.88
N ALA A 55 1.54 -2.17 -8.33
CA ALA A 55 1.08 -1.11 -7.45
C ALA A 55 1.92 -1.01 -6.16
N LEU A 56 2.28 -2.15 -5.54
CA LEU A 56 3.13 -2.16 -4.35
C LEU A 56 4.53 -1.62 -4.65
N ARG A 57 5.16 -2.03 -5.76
CA ARG A 57 6.45 -1.48 -6.20
C ARG A 57 6.39 0.03 -6.35
N THR A 58 5.29 0.54 -6.92
CA THR A 58 5.07 1.97 -7.15
C THR A 58 4.97 2.72 -5.82
N THR A 59 4.04 2.32 -4.95
CA THR A 59 3.81 3.03 -3.67
C THR A 59 4.98 2.88 -2.70
N SER A 60 5.67 1.73 -2.69
CA SER A 60 6.88 1.50 -1.89
C SER A 60 8.01 2.46 -2.31
N SER A 61 8.24 2.61 -3.62
CA SER A 61 9.22 3.57 -4.16
C SER A 61 8.84 5.03 -3.82
N GLU A 62 7.56 5.40 -3.93
CA GLU A 62 7.09 6.74 -3.58
C GLU A 62 7.22 7.07 -2.07
N LEU A 63 7.21 6.04 -1.23
CA LEU A 63 7.47 6.15 0.22
C LEU A 63 8.98 6.14 0.56
N GLY A 64 9.87 6.02 -0.43
CA GLY A 64 11.31 6.08 -0.25
C GLY A 64 11.98 4.76 0.11
N PHE A 65 11.28 3.62 -0.04
CA PHE A 65 11.89 2.30 0.16
C PHE A 65 12.75 1.90 -1.03
N PRO A 66 13.72 0.98 -0.84
CA PRO A 66 14.46 0.38 -1.93
C PRO A 66 13.53 -0.25 -2.98
N PRO A 67 13.91 -0.24 -4.27
CA PRO A 67 13.09 -0.81 -5.31
C PRO A 67 12.90 -2.31 -5.09
N LEU A 68 11.65 -2.73 -5.01
CA LEU A 68 11.28 -4.14 -4.97
C LEU A 68 11.61 -4.84 -6.31
N PRO A 69 11.88 -6.16 -6.29
CA PRO A 69 12.12 -6.96 -7.50
C PRO A 69 11.02 -6.83 -8.56
N ASP A 70 11.37 -7.12 -9.82
CA ASP A 70 10.42 -7.00 -10.93
C ASP A 70 9.21 -7.92 -10.84
N GLN A 71 9.40 -9.11 -10.26
CA GLN A 71 8.36 -10.09 -10.04
C GLN A 71 8.20 -10.34 -8.54
N PRO A 72 6.98 -10.67 -8.07
CA PRO A 72 6.81 -11.13 -6.69
C PRO A 72 7.61 -12.43 -6.49
N PRO A 73 8.18 -12.65 -5.29
CA PRO A 73 8.76 -13.95 -4.97
C PRO A 73 7.68 -15.04 -4.99
N THR A 74 8.07 -16.30 -5.16
CA THR A 74 7.16 -17.44 -4.93
C THR A 74 7.04 -17.77 -3.44
N ALA A 75 6.03 -18.57 -3.08
CA ALA A 75 5.89 -19.04 -1.69
C ALA A 75 7.12 -19.85 -1.24
N GLU A 76 7.64 -20.71 -2.10
CA GLU A 76 8.84 -21.51 -1.83
C GLU A 76 10.08 -20.62 -1.66
N GLU A 77 10.20 -19.54 -2.43
CA GLU A 77 11.29 -18.57 -2.27
C GLU A 77 11.20 -17.80 -0.95
N LEU A 78 9.99 -17.53 -0.45
CA LEU A 78 9.80 -16.89 0.86
C LEU A 78 10.08 -17.85 2.02
N GLU A 79 9.69 -19.11 1.91
CA GLU A 79 9.98 -20.14 2.91
C GLU A 79 11.48 -20.49 2.97
N ALA A 80 12.20 -20.39 1.85
CA ALA A 80 13.63 -20.65 1.77
C ALA A 80 14.51 -19.44 2.15
N ASP A 81 13.95 -18.23 2.22
CA ASP A 81 14.68 -16.98 2.45
C ASP A 81 14.00 -16.13 3.53
N ASP A 82 14.37 -16.42 4.79
CA ASP A 82 13.92 -15.69 5.98
C ASP A 82 14.08 -14.17 5.86
N LYS A 83 15.10 -13.70 5.12
CA LYS A 83 15.35 -12.28 4.98
C LYS A 83 14.28 -11.64 4.09
N LYS A 84 14.00 -12.23 2.90
CA LYS A 84 12.93 -11.73 2.03
C LYS A 84 11.58 -11.73 2.74
N LEU A 85 11.30 -12.77 3.52
CA LEU A 85 10.07 -12.87 4.30
C LEU A 85 9.97 -11.76 5.34
N LYS A 86 11.04 -11.49 6.09
CA LYS A 86 11.10 -10.40 7.08
C LYS A 86 11.01 -9.02 6.42
N ASP A 87 11.68 -8.82 5.28
CA ASP A 87 11.63 -7.56 4.55
C ASP A 87 10.20 -7.25 4.07
N LEU A 88 9.47 -8.26 3.57
CA LEU A 88 8.05 -8.11 3.21
C LEU A 88 7.15 -7.91 4.42
N HIS A 89 7.41 -8.61 5.52
CA HIS A 89 6.68 -8.44 6.76
C HIS A 89 6.80 -7.00 7.30
N HIS A 90 8.03 -6.50 7.34
CA HIS A 90 8.34 -5.15 7.78
C HIS A 90 7.66 -4.10 6.90
N LEU A 91 7.75 -4.25 5.58
CA LEU A 91 7.10 -3.34 4.64
C LEU A 91 5.57 -3.38 4.76
N LEU A 92 4.96 -4.57 4.75
CA LEU A 92 3.52 -4.71 4.61
C LEU A 92 2.78 -4.54 5.94
N LEU A 93 3.31 -5.08 7.03
CA LEU A 93 2.59 -5.23 8.30
C LEU A 93 3.07 -4.27 9.39
N GLU A 94 4.36 -3.95 9.42
CA GLU A 94 4.96 -3.12 10.47
C GLU A 94 5.03 -1.64 10.06
N THR A 95 5.13 -1.36 8.76
CA THR A 95 5.16 0.03 8.26
C THR A 95 3.75 0.58 8.05
N SER A 96 3.51 1.75 8.64
CA SER A 96 2.27 2.52 8.48
C SER A 96 2.55 3.98 8.14
N ILE A 97 1.66 4.59 7.35
CA ILE A 97 1.57 6.04 7.20
C ILE A 97 0.84 6.60 8.43
N SER A 98 1.46 7.53 9.15
CA SER A 98 0.85 8.29 10.26
C SER A 98 0.20 9.58 9.78
N GLU A 99 0.90 10.38 8.99
CA GLU A 99 0.43 11.64 8.42
C GLU A 99 0.71 11.69 6.93
N GLY A 100 -0.04 12.49 6.18
CA GLY A 100 0.20 12.76 4.76
C GLY A 100 -1.07 12.75 3.93
N LYS A 101 -0.97 12.38 2.66
CA LYS A 101 -2.13 12.26 1.77
C LYS A 101 -1.97 11.16 0.72
N LEU A 102 -3.09 10.66 0.23
CA LEU A 102 -3.16 9.72 -0.90
C LEU A 102 -3.80 10.44 -2.08
N VAL A 103 -3.13 10.45 -3.23
CA VAL A 103 -3.59 11.18 -4.42
C VAL A 103 -4.03 10.21 -5.50
N CYS A 104 -5.22 10.40 -6.05
CA CYS A 104 -5.71 9.58 -7.16
C CYS A 104 -4.96 9.89 -8.46
N GLY A 105 -4.38 8.86 -9.09
CA GLY A 105 -3.69 8.98 -10.39
C GLY A 105 -4.61 9.34 -11.56
N ASN A 106 -5.94 9.14 -11.42
CA ASN A 106 -6.92 9.45 -12.46
C ASN A 106 -7.51 10.86 -12.34
N CYS A 107 -8.03 11.24 -11.16
CA CYS A 107 -8.75 12.52 -10.98
C CYS A 107 -8.00 13.56 -10.14
N GLY A 108 -6.86 13.21 -9.55
CA GLY A 108 -6.08 14.11 -8.70
C GLY A 108 -6.70 14.41 -7.34
N HIS A 109 -7.82 13.78 -6.97
CA HIS A 109 -8.41 13.98 -5.64
C HIS A 109 -7.45 13.51 -4.54
N GLU A 110 -7.34 14.31 -3.48
CA GLU A 110 -6.43 14.07 -2.36
C GLU A 110 -7.23 13.60 -1.12
N TYR A 111 -6.86 12.45 -0.60
CA TYR A 111 -7.39 11.89 0.65
C TYR A 111 -6.37 12.14 1.76
N ALA A 112 -6.73 12.98 2.73
CA ALA A 112 -5.84 13.25 3.87
C ALA A 112 -5.72 12.02 4.77
N VAL A 113 -4.50 11.74 5.24
CA VAL A 113 -4.20 10.74 6.27
C VAL A 113 -3.76 11.49 7.52
N LYS A 114 -4.44 11.26 8.64
CA LYS A 114 -4.12 11.86 9.95
C LYS A 114 -4.21 10.80 11.02
N GLU A 115 -3.22 10.75 11.91
CA GLU A 115 -3.11 9.74 12.97
C GLU A 115 -3.31 8.31 12.43
N GLY A 116 -2.83 8.07 11.22
CA GLY A 116 -2.94 6.80 10.52
C GLY A 116 -4.33 6.47 9.97
N ILE A 117 -5.27 7.41 9.94
CA ILE A 117 -6.62 7.25 9.41
C ILE A 117 -6.77 8.06 8.12
N ALA A 118 -7.06 7.38 7.01
CA ALA A 118 -7.33 8.03 5.73
C ALA A 118 -8.81 8.47 5.64
N ASN A 119 -9.04 9.74 5.30
CA ASN A 119 -10.39 10.29 5.15
C ASN A 119 -10.89 10.14 3.70
N PHE A 120 -11.87 9.25 3.51
CA PHE A 120 -12.53 8.99 2.22
C PHE A 120 -13.92 9.64 2.09
N LEU A 121 -14.27 10.57 2.99
CA LEU A 121 -15.51 11.32 2.86
C LEU A 121 -15.44 12.26 1.66
N LEU A 122 -16.42 12.11 0.76
CA LEU A 122 -16.52 12.91 -0.46
C LEU A 122 -17.65 13.94 -0.35
N PRO A 123 -17.47 15.13 -0.94
CA PRO A 123 -18.58 16.03 -1.24
C PRO A 123 -19.66 15.33 -2.06
N SER A 124 -20.93 15.69 -1.85
CA SER A 124 -22.09 15.05 -2.48
C SER A 124 -22.05 15.00 -4.01
N HIS A 125 -21.36 15.95 -4.66
CA HIS A 125 -21.24 16.00 -6.12
C HIS A 125 -20.18 15.04 -6.72
N LEU A 126 -19.38 14.36 -5.89
CA LEU A 126 -18.37 13.39 -6.34
C LEU A 126 -18.77 11.92 -6.12
N VAL A 127 -19.97 11.69 -5.55
CA VAL A 127 -20.50 10.38 -5.15
C VAL A 127 -21.42 9.77 -6.22
#